data_AF-A0A6I3L4U2-F1
#
_entry.id   AF-A0A6I3L4U2-F1
#
_cell.length_a   1.000
_cell.length_b   1.000
_cell.length_c   1.000
_cell.angle_alpha   90.00
_cell.angle_beta   90.00
_cell.angle_gamma   90.00
#
_symmetry.space_group_name_H-M   'P 1'
#
loop_
_entity.id
_entity.type
_entity.pdbx_description
1 polymer ?
#
loop_
_entity_poly.entity_id
_entity_poly.type
_entity_poly.pdbx_seq_one_letter_code
_entity_poly.pdbx_strand_id
1 'polypeptide(L)'
;MSHPADPSPTERHRAARHAVDELGQARDDHALLRVRCGRSHHVATIFDTAIGAVYESSVGPHAHGHRDFVDEAHHAAHHGTRYVDMLDSDILAEDLVPAYCECGSYELSRNEMRRAIDEGRHTIQLS
;
A
#
# COMPACT_ATOMS: atom_id res chain seq x y z
N MET A 1 -28.74 -16.72 -13.45
CA MET A 1 -28.47 -15.47 -12.72
C MET A 1 -26.98 -15.38 -12.54
N SER A 2 -26.31 -14.58 -13.37
CA SER A 2 -24.86 -14.40 -13.30
C SER A 2 -24.55 -13.57 -12.07
N HIS A 3 -23.77 -14.11 -11.13
CA HIS A 3 -23.09 -13.25 -10.16
C HIS A 3 -22.19 -12.31 -10.97
N PRO A 4 -22.15 -10.99 -10.70
CA PRO A 4 -21.04 -10.19 -11.20
C PRO A 4 -19.77 -10.92 -10.78
N ALA A 5 -18.92 -11.26 -11.74
CA ALA A 5 -17.66 -11.91 -11.41
C ALA A 5 -16.87 -10.92 -10.57
N ASP A 6 -16.56 -11.29 -9.34
CA ASP A 6 -15.67 -10.50 -8.48
C ASP A 6 -14.35 -10.27 -9.25
N PRO A 7 -13.79 -9.05 -9.22
CA PRO A 7 -12.61 -8.72 -10.01
C PRO A 7 -11.47 -9.66 -9.63
N SER A 8 -10.74 -10.15 -10.64
CA SER A 8 -9.54 -10.95 -10.39
C SER A 8 -8.52 -10.14 -9.58
N PRO A 9 -7.59 -10.79 -8.85
CA PRO A 9 -6.56 -10.07 -8.09
C PRO A 9 -5.82 -9.03 -8.94
N THR A 10 -5.44 -9.39 -10.18
CA THR A 10 -4.75 -8.48 -11.09
C THR A 10 -5.59 -7.25 -11.48
N GLU A 11 -6.89 -7.43 -11.74
CA GLU A 11 -7.80 -6.32 -12.07
C GLU A 11 -7.98 -5.40 -10.87
N ARG A 12 -8.13 -5.97 -9.67
CA ARG A 12 -8.23 -5.22 -8.41
C ARG A 12 -6.97 -4.40 -8.14
N HIS A 13 -5.79 -5.00 -8.27
CA HIS A 13 -4.50 -4.30 -8.15
C HIS A 13 -4.39 -3.15 -9.16
N ARG A 14 -4.83 -3.35 -10.41
CA ARG A 14 -4.80 -2.31 -11.45
C ARG A 14 -5.75 -1.17 -11.11
N ALA A 15 -6.98 -1.47 -10.69
CA ALA A 15 -7.97 -0.45 -10.30
C ALA A 15 -7.50 0.36 -9.08
N ALA A 16 -6.98 -0.33 -8.06
CA ALA A 16 -6.43 0.31 -6.86
C ALA A 16 -5.22 1.20 -7.18
N ARG A 17 -4.32 0.74 -8.06
CA ARG A 17 -3.19 1.55 -8.55
C ARG A 17 -3.69 2.84 -9.20
N HIS A 18 -4.63 2.73 -10.14
CA HIS A 18 -5.20 3.87 -10.85
C HIS A 18 -5.83 4.88 -9.89
N ALA A 19 -6.65 4.39 -8.94
CA ALA A 19 -7.35 5.24 -7.99
C ALA A 19 -6.41 6.04 -7.08
N VAL A 20 -5.26 5.46 -6.67
CA VAL A 20 -4.24 6.20 -5.91
C VAL A 20 -3.50 7.22 -6.80
N ASP A 21 -3.24 6.87 -8.06
CA ASP A 21 -2.55 7.76 -8.99
C ASP A 21 -3.43 8.98 -9.36
N GLU A 22 -4.76 8.82 -9.40
CA GLU A 22 -5.73 9.90 -9.61
C GLU A 22 -5.75 10.95 -8.50
N LEU A 23 -5.32 10.62 -7.27
CA LEU A 23 -5.20 11.60 -6.18
C LEU A 23 -4.15 12.68 -6.47
N GLY A 24 -3.17 12.36 -7.33
CA GLY A 24 -2.14 13.30 -7.76
C GLY A 24 -1.32 13.89 -6.60
N GLN A 25 -1.05 15.19 -6.68
CA GLN A 25 -0.18 15.90 -5.73
C GLN A 25 -0.81 16.07 -4.33
N ALA A 26 -2.14 15.98 -4.22
CA ALA A 26 -2.87 16.14 -2.97
C ALA A 26 -3.08 14.83 -2.21
N ARG A 27 -2.46 13.72 -2.65
CA ARG A 27 -2.70 12.38 -2.08
C ARG A 27 -2.53 12.30 -0.56
N ASP A 28 -1.64 13.11 0.02
CA ASP A 28 -1.39 13.09 1.45
C ASP A 28 -2.59 13.61 2.27
N ASP A 29 -3.43 14.46 1.69
CA ASP A 29 -4.67 14.94 2.31
C ASP A 29 -5.75 13.85 2.34
N HIS A 30 -5.61 12.83 1.50
CA HIS A 30 -6.48 11.66 1.43
C HIS A 30 -5.95 10.49 2.27
N ALA A 31 -4.87 10.66 3.04
CA ALA A 31 -4.34 9.59 3.88
C ALA A 31 -5.26 9.32 5.08
N LEU A 32 -5.93 8.16 5.07
CA LEU A 32 -6.77 7.69 6.18
C LEU A 32 -5.92 7.20 7.35
N LEU A 33 -4.89 6.40 7.03
CA LEU A 33 -4.06 5.73 8.02
C LEU A 33 -2.62 5.59 7.52
N ARG A 34 -1.64 5.87 8.38
CA ARG A 34 -0.22 5.61 8.14
C ARG A 34 0.29 4.50 9.05
N VAL A 35 0.98 3.52 8.49
CA VAL A 35 1.61 2.44 9.26
C VAL A 35 3.11 2.69 9.32
N ARG A 36 3.66 2.63 10.54
CA ARG A 36 5.09 2.84 10.80
C ARG A 36 5.64 1.69 11.64
N CYS A 37 6.89 1.32 11.42
CA CYS A 37 7.53 0.31 12.26
C CYS A 37 7.92 0.88 13.63
N GLY A 38 8.39 0.04 14.57
CA GLY A 38 8.85 0.49 15.90
C GLY A 38 9.99 1.51 15.86
N ARG A 39 10.75 1.56 14.75
CA ARG A 39 11.79 2.57 14.47
C ARG A 39 11.26 3.82 13.74
N SER A 40 9.95 3.96 13.61
CA SER A 40 9.26 5.06 12.93
C SER A 40 9.52 5.18 11.42
N HIS A 41 10.07 4.16 10.77
CA HIS A 41 10.10 4.12 9.31
C HIS A 41 8.69 3.92 8.75
N HIS A 42 8.44 4.48 7.57
CA HIS A 42 7.19 4.27 6.85
C HIS A 42 7.11 2.82 6.36
N VAL A 43 5.96 2.18 6.59
CA VAL A 43 5.71 0.80 6.18
C VAL A 43 4.61 0.75 5.12
N ALA A 44 3.51 1.47 5.36
CA ALA A 44 2.37 1.52 4.45
C ALA A 44 1.51 2.78 4.66
N THR A 45 0.64 3.06 3.71
CA THR A 45 -0.41 4.09 3.84
C THR A 45 -1.71 3.61 3.23
N ILE A 46 -2.81 3.97 3.88
CA ILE A 46 -4.15 3.76 3.36
C ILE A 46 -4.67 5.11 2.90
N PHE A 47 -5.14 5.17 1.66
CA PHE A 47 -5.73 6.36 1.08
C PHE A 47 -7.24 6.20 0.90
N ASP A 48 -7.98 7.28 1.11
CA ASP A 48 -9.35 7.42 0.64
C ASP A 48 -9.35 7.68 -0.86
N THR A 49 -10.04 6.85 -1.63
CA THR A 49 -10.09 6.97 -3.09
C THR A 49 -11.53 6.83 -3.60
N ALA A 50 -11.76 7.17 -4.87
CA ALA A 50 -13.08 7.06 -5.49
C ALA A 50 -13.65 5.63 -5.50
N ILE A 51 -12.81 4.60 -5.33
CA ILE A 51 -13.24 3.19 -5.27
C ILE A 51 -13.21 2.63 -3.84
N GLY A 52 -13.05 3.49 -2.83
CA GLY A 52 -12.94 3.12 -1.42
C GLY A 52 -11.51 3.21 -0.88
N ALA A 53 -11.29 2.67 0.32
CA ALA A 53 -9.98 2.70 0.96
C ALA A 53 -8.98 1.80 0.22
N VAL A 54 -7.81 2.35 -0.14
CA VAL A 54 -6.76 1.64 -0.88
C VAL A 54 -5.48 1.60 -0.07
N TYR A 55 -4.91 0.40 0.07
CA TYR A 55 -3.64 0.14 0.71
C TYR A 55 -2.47 0.34 -0.27
N GLU A 56 -1.42 1.04 0.16
CA GLU A 56 -0.14 1.20 -0.54
C GLU A 56 1.03 0.86 0.36
N SER A 57 1.93 0.02 -0.14
CA SER A 57 3.25 -0.26 0.45
C SER A 57 4.33 -0.43 -0.62
N SER A 58 5.57 -0.49 -0.17
CA SER A 58 6.68 -1.03 -0.96
C SER A 58 6.87 -2.50 -0.59
N VAL A 59 7.22 -3.35 -1.56
CA VAL A 59 7.62 -4.75 -1.32
C VAL A 59 8.98 -5.06 -1.94
N GLY A 60 9.79 -5.83 -1.22
CA GLY A 60 11.12 -6.27 -1.67
C GLY A 60 12.27 -5.44 -1.07
N PRO A 61 13.49 -6.00 -1.07
CA PRO A 61 14.65 -5.38 -0.43
C PRO A 61 15.02 -4.06 -1.10
N HIS A 62 15.07 -2.97 -0.32
CA HIS A 62 15.77 -1.77 -0.71
C HIS A 62 17.27 -2.10 -0.77
N ALA A 63 17.86 -2.08 -1.97
CA ALA A 63 19.30 -2.25 -2.11
C ALA A 63 20.02 -1.00 -1.60
N HIS A 64 20.76 -1.12 -0.49
CA HIS A 64 21.69 -0.09 -0.05
C HIS A 64 23.10 -0.31 -0.64
N GLY A 65 23.49 0.56 -1.59
CA GLY A 65 24.88 0.82 -2.05
C GLY A 65 25.39 -0.06 -3.22
N HIS A 66 26.33 0.34 -4.09
CA HIS A 66 27.13 1.57 -4.26
C HIS A 66 27.91 1.46 -5.61
N ARG A 67 27.97 2.57 -6.37
CA ARG A 67 28.80 2.86 -7.58
C ARG A 67 28.58 2.07 -8.89
N ASP A 68 28.50 2.89 -9.94
CA ASP A 68 28.66 2.62 -11.37
C ASP A 68 27.54 1.86 -12.07
N PHE A 69 26.42 2.52 -12.38
CA PHE A 69 25.74 2.28 -13.66
C PHE A 69 25.12 3.57 -14.23
N VAL A 70 25.21 3.62 -15.56
CA VAL A 70 25.05 4.74 -16.49
C VAL A 70 23.68 5.44 -16.38
N ASP A 71 23.73 6.75 -16.59
CA ASP A 71 22.61 7.69 -16.64
C ASP A 71 21.66 7.36 -17.80
N GLU A 72 20.45 6.85 -17.52
CA GLU A 72 19.41 6.67 -18.52
C GLU A 72 17.99 6.82 -17.93
N ALA A 73 17.35 7.91 -18.36
CA ALA A 73 15.94 8.32 -18.21
C ALA A 73 15.35 8.56 -16.79
N HIS A 74 14.99 9.83 -16.55
CA HIS A 74 14.35 10.38 -15.36
C HIS A 74 13.10 9.59 -14.89
N HIS A 75 12.99 9.40 -13.56
CA HIS A 75 11.84 8.92 -12.74
C HIS A 75 11.83 7.46 -12.23
N ALA A 76 12.95 6.75 -12.20
CA ALA A 76 13.02 5.44 -11.54
C ALA A 76 14.05 5.44 -10.41
N ALA A 77 13.72 6.07 -9.29
CA ALA A 77 14.49 5.85 -8.08
C ALA A 77 14.29 4.39 -7.62
N HIS A 78 15.41 3.72 -7.32
CA HIS A 78 15.56 2.32 -6.94
C HIS A 78 14.81 1.96 -5.64
N HIS A 79 13.48 1.98 -5.68
CA HIS A 79 12.60 1.65 -4.57
C HIS A 79 12.01 0.24 -4.78
N GLY A 80 11.72 -0.47 -3.69
CA GLY A 80 11.02 -1.75 -3.74
C GLY A 80 9.77 -1.67 -4.64
N THR A 81 9.34 -2.80 -5.18
CA THR A 81 8.18 -2.86 -6.06
C THR A 81 6.96 -2.31 -5.32
N ARG A 82 6.29 -1.31 -5.89
CA ARG A 82 5.08 -0.72 -5.29
C ARG A 82 3.98 -1.79 -5.27
N TYR A 83 3.46 -2.12 -4.09
CA TYR A 83 2.30 -2.98 -3.91
C TYR A 83 1.10 -2.12 -3.54
N VAL A 84 -0.01 -2.28 -4.27
CA VAL A 84 -1.25 -1.58 -3.97
C VAL A 84 -2.43 -2.51 -4.17
N ASP A 85 -3.36 -2.50 -3.23
CA ASP A 85 -4.60 -3.28 -3.30
C ASP A 85 -5.73 -2.56 -2.54
N MET A 86 -6.98 -2.90 -2.84
CA MET A 86 -8.13 -2.37 -2.09
C MET A 86 -8.10 -2.88 -0.66
N LEU A 87 -8.30 -2.00 0.33
CA LEU A 87 -8.34 -2.39 1.75
C LEU A 87 -9.59 -3.23 2.05
N ASP A 88 -10.74 -2.80 1.54
CA ASP A 88 -11.97 -3.59 1.50
C ASP A 88 -11.92 -4.52 0.29
N SER A 89 -11.49 -5.76 0.55
CA SER A 89 -11.47 -6.83 -0.43
C SER A 89 -12.50 -7.89 -0.07
N ASP A 90 -13.02 -8.60 -1.08
CA ASP A 90 -14.02 -9.65 -0.90
C ASP A 90 -13.62 -10.72 0.13
N ILE A 91 -14.61 -11.49 0.57
CA ILE A 91 -14.51 -12.60 1.54
C ILE A 91 -13.43 -13.64 1.20
N LEU A 92 -13.01 -13.72 -0.07
CA LEU A 92 -11.99 -14.63 -0.57
C LEU A 92 -10.58 -14.04 -0.57
N ALA A 93 -10.43 -12.75 -0.32
CA ALA A 93 -9.13 -12.11 -0.29
C ALA A 93 -8.43 -12.38 1.05
N GLU A 94 -7.12 -12.58 0.96
CA GLU A 94 -6.27 -12.80 2.13
C GLU A 94 -6.28 -11.54 3.01
N ASP A 95 -6.47 -11.73 4.32
CA ASP A 95 -6.45 -10.64 5.30
C ASP A 95 -5.05 -10.03 5.44
N LEU A 96 -3.99 -10.82 5.21
CA LEU A 96 -2.62 -10.36 5.32
C LEU A 96 -2.13 -9.77 4.00
N VAL A 97 -1.58 -8.56 4.07
CA VAL A 97 -0.91 -7.89 2.94
C VAL A 97 0.56 -7.66 3.22
N PRO A 98 1.42 -7.80 2.20
CA PRO A 98 2.84 -7.58 2.36
C PRO A 98 3.17 -6.09 2.50
N ALA A 99 4.15 -5.80 3.33
CA ALA A 99 4.77 -4.49 3.43
C ALA A 99 6.27 -4.65 3.66
N TYR A 100 7.01 -3.58 3.41
CA TYR A 100 8.44 -3.53 3.63
C TYR A 100 8.84 -2.13 4.08
N CYS A 101 9.77 -2.07 5.02
CA CYS A 101 10.57 -0.88 5.27
C CYS A 101 12.04 -1.26 5.46
N GLU A 102 12.91 -0.32 5.76
CA GLU A 102 14.34 -0.55 5.99
C GLU A 102 14.62 -1.51 7.17
N CYS A 103 13.60 -1.82 7.97
CA CYS A 103 13.68 -2.82 9.03
C CYS A 103 13.49 -4.26 8.57
N GLY A 104 12.91 -4.48 7.40
CA GLY A 104 12.51 -5.78 6.91
C GLY A 104 11.08 -5.82 6.38
N SER A 105 10.62 -7.03 6.09
CA SER A 105 9.26 -7.31 5.65
C SER A 105 8.28 -7.39 6.81
N TYR A 106 7.04 -6.96 6.56
CA TYR A 106 5.91 -7.07 7.47
C TYR A 106 4.72 -7.70 6.73
N GLU A 107 3.85 -8.34 7.50
CA GLU A 107 2.52 -8.75 7.05
C GLU A 107 1.51 -7.96 7.88
N LEU A 108 0.64 -7.21 7.21
CA LEU A 108 -0.34 -6.33 7.85
C LEU A 108 -1.74 -6.87 7.65
N SER A 109 -2.56 -6.87 8.69
CA SER A 109 -3.96 -7.28 8.60
C SER A 109 -4.83 -6.15 8.06
N ARG A 110 -5.60 -6.44 7.00
CA ARG A 110 -6.62 -5.54 6.46
C ARG A 110 -7.67 -5.21 7.52
N ASN A 111 -8.15 -6.23 8.23
CA ASN A 111 -9.14 -6.05 9.29
C ASN A 111 -8.61 -5.17 10.42
N GLU A 112 -7.35 -5.31 10.82
CA GLU A 112 -6.77 -4.43 11.85
C GLU A 112 -6.66 -2.98 11.36
N MET A 113 -6.20 -2.77 10.12
CA MET A 113 -6.11 -1.44 9.52
C MET A 113 -7.48 -0.78 9.38
N ARG A 114 -8.50 -1.53 8.93
CA ARG A 114 -9.90 -1.06 8.85
C ARG A 114 -10.43 -0.69 10.22
N ARG A 115 -10.28 -1.57 11.20
CA ARG A 115 -10.69 -1.31 12.58
C ARG A 115 -10.02 -0.06 13.13
N ALA A 116 -8.74 0.17 12.82
CA ALA A 116 -8.04 1.38 13.24
C ALA A 116 -8.66 2.65 12.63
N ILE A 117 -9.01 2.61 11.35
CA ILE A 117 -9.72 3.69 10.66
C ILE A 117 -11.09 3.93 11.30
N ASP A 118 -11.86 2.87 11.55
CA ASP A 118 -13.18 2.95 12.20
C ASP A 118 -13.09 3.53 13.62
N GLU A 119 -12.00 3.27 14.33
CA GLU A 119 -11.67 3.84 15.66
C GLU A 119 -11.15 5.28 15.57
N GLY A 120 -11.02 5.87 14.38
CA GLY A 120 -10.50 7.22 14.17
C GLY A 120 -8.99 7.36 14.34
N ARG A 121 -8.23 6.26 14.26
CA ARG A 121 -6.76 6.28 14.33
C ARG A 121 -6.18 6.64 12.97
N HIS A 122 -5.30 7.65 12.95
CA HIS A 122 -4.56 8.07 11.75
C HIS A 122 -3.15 7.45 11.65
N THR A 123 -2.69 6.77 12.70
CA THR A 123 -1.37 6.11 12.68
C THR A 123 -1.38 4.82 13.50
N ILE A 124 -0.80 3.75 12.95
CA ILE A 124 -0.43 2.52 13.66
C ILE A 124 1.10 2.48 13.76
N GLN A 125 1.59 2.21 14.98
CA GLN A 125 2.98 1.88 15.22
C GLN A 125 3.09 0.37 15.45
N LEU A 126 3.83 -0.31 14.59
CA LEU A 126 4.16 -1.72 14.76
C LEU A 126 5.19 -1.87 15.87
N SER A 127 5.05 -2.91 16.69
CA SER A 127 6.02 -3.27 17.74
C SER A 127 7.28 -3.90 17.17
#